data_AF-A0A350RET2-F1
#
_entry.id   AF-A0A350RET2-F1
#
_cell.length_a   1.000
_cell.length_b   1.000
_cell.length_c   1.000
_cell.angle_alpha   90.00
_cell.angle_beta   90.00
_cell.angle_gamma   90.00
#
_symmetry.space_group_name_H-M   'P 1'
#
loop_
_entity.id
_entity.type
_entity.pdbx_description
1 polymer ?
#
loop_
_entity_poly.entity_id
_entity_poly.type
_entity_poly.pdbx_seq_one_letter_code
_entity_poly.pdbx_strand_id
1 'polypeptide(L)'
;PRLFLIAVSAVALRPRLWGISMTTAWRMATNRWWRRAPFLPLPDDKFLQFRLVTMYGGNGTPEPERIATDLVAWLDWCRTWRSTSS
;
A
#
# COMPACT_ATOMS: atom_id res chain seq x y z
N PRO A 1 -11.16 -0.05 5.46
CA PRO A 1 -11.93 -0.18 4.19
C PRO A 1 -11.78 1.01 3.21
N ARG A 2 -11.99 2.27 3.62
CA ARG A 2 -11.93 3.43 2.70
C ARG A 2 -10.56 3.66 2.05
N LEU A 3 -9.49 3.57 2.83
CA LEU A 3 -8.12 3.82 2.36
C LEU A 3 -7.67 2.75 1.37
N PHE A 4 -8.13 1.52 1.59
CA PHE A 4 -7.85 0.42 0.70
C PHE A 4 -8.50 0.65 -0.67
N LEU A 5 -9.77 1.07 -0.71
CA LEU A 5 -10.45 1.39 -1.97
C LEU A 5 -9.74 2.52 -2.73
N ILE A 6 -9.26 3.53 -2.02
CA ILE A 6 -8.52 4.66 -2.59
C ILE A 6 -7.15 4.23 -3.11
N ALA A 7 -6.44 3.37 -2.36
CA ALA A 7 -5.19 2.78 -2.79
C ALA A 7 -5.38 1.91 -4.04
N VAL A 8 -6.42 1.06 -4.05
CA VAL A 8 -6.75 0.20 -5.18
C VAL A 8 -7.15 1.02 -6.39
N SER A 9 -7.97 2.07 -6.24
CA SER A 9 -8.37 2.92 -7.37
C SER A 9 -7.18 3.68 -7.96
N ALA A 10 -6.29 4.22 -7.13
CA ALA A 10 -5.09 4.91 -7.56
C ALA A 10 -4.15 4.00 -8.37
N VAL A 11 -4.05 2.72 -7.99
CA VAL A 11 -3.25 1.70 -8.70
C VAL A 11 -3.99 1.15 -9.92
N ALA A 12 -5.31 0.99 -9.86
CA ALA A 12 -6.13 0.46 -10.95
C ALA A 12 -6.01 1.32 -12.22
N LEU A 13 -5.90 2.65 -12.07
CA LEU A 13 -5.68 3.59 -13.17
C LEU A 13 -4.26 3.50 -13.78
N ARG A 14 -3.35 2.70 -13.22
CA ARG A 14 -1.93 2.64 -13.60
C ARG A 14 -1.48 1.18 -13.83
N PRO A 15 -1.73 0.60 -15.01
CA PRO A 15 -1.45 -0.82 -15.30
C PRO A 15 0.02 -1.21 -15.11
N ARG A 16 0.94 -0.26 -15.34
CA ARG A 16 2.38 -0.45 -15.14
C ARG A 16 2.78 -0.74 -13.68
N LEU A 17 1.94 -0.37 -12.72
CA LEU A 17 2.23 -0.55 -11.29
C LEU A 17 1.62 -1.83 -10.70
N TRP A 18 0.83 -2.60 -11.47
CA TRP A 18 0.12 -3.76 -10.95
C TRP A 18 1.06 -4.87 -10.48
N GLY A 19 2.10 -5.18 -11.25
CA GLY A 19 3.06 -6.23 -10.86
C GLY A 19 3.80 -5.90 -9.56
N ILE A 20 4.26 -4.65 -9.42
CA ILE A 20 5.00 -4.21 -8.23
C ILE A 20 4.07 -4.04 -7.03
N SER A 21 2.83 -3.59 -7.24
CA SER A 21 1.83 -3.45 -6.17
C SER A 21 1.43 -4.81 -5.61
N MET A 22 1.19 -5.81 -6.47
CA MET A 22 0.90 -7.19 -6.03
C MET A 22 2.07 -7.79 -5.24
N THR A 23 3.30 -7.66 -5.76
CA THR A 23 4.49 -8.16 -5.08
C THR A 23 4.67 -7.51 -3.70
N THR A 24 4.49 -6.19 -3.63
CA THR A 24 4.60 -5.44 -2.37
C THR A 24 3.50 -5.82 -1.40
N ALA A 25 2.26 -5.95 -1.87
CA ALA A 25 1.13 -6.40 -1.07
C ALA A 25 1.37 -7.81 -0.51
N TRP A 26 1.87 -8.74 -1.32
CA TRP A 26 2.19 -10.11 -0.89
C TRP A 26 3.27 -10.15 0.19
N ARG A 27 4.30 -9.30 0.08
CA ARG A 27 5.37 -9.20 1.10
C ARG A 27 4.89 -8.56 2.40
N MET A 28 3.92 -7.65 2.34
CA MET A 28 3.35 -6.98 3.52
C MET A 28 2.17 -7.74 4.14
N ALA A 29 1.59 -8.70 3.42
CA ALA A 29 0.46 -9.48 3.90
C ALA A 29 0.84 -10.28 5.15
N THR A 30 0.02 -10.18 6.20
CA THR A 30 0.18 -10.99 7.40
C THR A 30 -0.07 -12.47 7.10
N ASN A 31 0.73 -13.37 7.70
CA ASN A 31 0.54 -14.81 7.54
C ASN A 31 -0.92 -15.20 7.87
N ARG A 32 -1.58 -15.95 6.98
CA ARG A 32 -3.01 -16.38 7.08
C ARG A 32 -4.08 -15.31 6.82
N TRP A 33 -3.78 -14.24 6.07
CA TRP A 33 -4.80 -13.30 5.59
C TRP A 33 -6.00 -13.97 4.88
N TRP A 34 -5.77 -15.11 4.21
CA TRP A 34 -6.80 -15.95 3.58
C TRP A 34 -7.76 -16.66 4.55
N ARG A 35 -7.51 -16.65 5.87
CA ARG A 35 -8.35 -17.36 6.86
C ARG A 35 -9.45 -16.47 7.43
N ARG A 36 -9.44 -15.17 7.17
CA ARG A 36 -10.42 -14.22 7.71
C ARG A 36 -10.89 -13.28 6.60
N ALA A 37 -12.20 -13.08 6.50
CA ALA A 37 -12.76 -12.02 5.68
C ALA A 37 -12.10 -10.68 6.06
N PRO A 38 -11.69 -9.83 5.09
CA PRO A 38 -12.13 -9.84 3.70
C PRO A 38 -11.35 -10.75 2.74
N PHE A 39 -10.49 -11.66 3.19
CA PHE A 39 -9.68 -12.54 2.31
C PHE A 39 -8.78 -11.75 1.34
N LEU A 40 -8.37 -10.55 1.74
CA LEU A 40 -7.40 -9.76 1.00
C LEU A 40 -6.11 -9.62 1.82
N PRO A 41 -4.94 -9.45 1.17
CA PRO A 41 -3.67 -9.22 1.83
C PRO A 41 -3.61 -7.79 2.40
N LEU A 42 -4.49 -7.49 3.35
CA LEU A 42 -4.56 -6.19 4.01
C LEU A 42 -3.64 -6.19 5.24
N PRO A 43 -2.82 -5.14 5.40
CA PRO A 43 -2.12 -4.92 6.66
C PRO A 43 -3.13 -4.62 7.78
N ASP A 44 -2.77 -5.00 9.01
CA ASP A 44 -3.58 -4.72 10.20
C ASP A 44 -3.73 -3.20 10.44
N ASP A 45 -4.90 -2.75 10.91
CA ASP A 45 -5.17 -1.33 11.15
C ASP A 45 -4.23 -0.71 12.20
N LYS A 46 -3.81 -1.47 13.22
CA LYS A 46 -2.82 -0.98 14.20
C LYS A 46 -1.44 -0.82 13.58
N PHE A 47 -1.06 -1.73 12.67
CA PHE A 47 0.17 -1.61 11.92
C PHE A 47 0.13 -0.38 11.00
N LEU A 48 -0.98 -0.14 10.31
CA LEU A 48 -1.15 1.06 9.49
C LEU A 48 -1.08 2.33 10.33
N GLN A 49 -1.76 2.38 11.48
CA GLN A 49 -1.71 3.53 12.37
C GLN A 49 -0.29 3.80 12.86
N PHE A 50 0.41 2.77 13.34
CA PHE A 50 1.82 2.87 13.73
C PHE A 50 2.67 3.43 12.59
N ARG A 51 2.53 2.86 11.38
CA ARG A 51 3.30 3.30 10.22
C ARG A 51 3.01 4.75 9.85
N LEU A 52 1.75 5.17 9.85
CA LEU A 52 1.34 6.54 9.55
C LEU A 52 1.87 7.54 10.58
N VAL A 53 1.83 7.20 11.87
CA VAL A 53 2.43 8.02 12.93
C VAL A 53 3.94 8.16 12.72
N THR A 54 4.65 7.06 12.41
CA THR A 54 6.11 7.11 12.20
C THR A 54 6.50 7.87 10.92
N MET A 55 5.69 7.80 9.87
CA MET A 55 6.02 8.35 8.54
C MET A 55 5.60 9.81 8.37
N TYR A 56 4.43 10.19 8.90
CA TYR A 56 3.87 11.53 8.74
C TYR A 56 3.85 12.35 10.04
N GLY A 57 4.14 11.74 11.20
CA GLY A 57 3.97 12.38 12.50
C GLY A 57 2.50 12.58 12.90
N GLY A 58 2.27 13.23 14.04
CA GLY A 58 0.92 13.58 14.51
C GLY A 58 0.12 12.41 15.07
N ASN A 59 -1.22 12.48 14.95
CA ASN A 59 -2.17 11.50 15.51
C ASN A 59 -2.38 10.26 14.61
N GLY A 60 -1.60 10.12 13.54
CA GLY A 60 -1.74 9.01 12.60
C GLY A 60 -3.02 9.06 11.77
N THR A 61 -3.69 10.22 11.69
CA THR A 61 -4.90 10.36 10.88
C THR A 61 -4.54 10.29 9.40
N PRO A 62 -5.10 9.33 8.67
CA PRO A 62 -4.81 9.19 7.25
C PRO A 62 -5.55 10.24 6.44
N GLU A 63 -4.81 11.12 5.77
CA GLU A 63 -5.31 11.97 4.68
C GLU A 63 -5.39 11.14 3.39
N PRO A 64 -6.59 10.80 2.88
CA PRO A 64 -6.71 9.78 1.83
C PRO A 64 -6.06 10.16 0.51
N GLU A 65 -6.13 11.44 0.12
CA GLU A 65 -5.54 11.96 -1.12
C GLU A 65 -4.01 11.95 -1.09
N ARG A 66 -3.44 12.35 0.05
CA ARG A 66 -2.00 12.33 0.30
C ARG A 66 -1.46 10.90 0.26
N ILE A 67 -2.17 9.97 0.91
CA ILE A 67 -1.81 8.54 0.91
C ILE A 67 -1.85 7.96 -0.50
N ALA A 68 -2.86 8.29 -1.31
CA ALA A 68 -2.94 7.79 -2.70
C ALA A 68 -1.75 8.25 -3.54
N THR A 69 -1.41 9.52 -3.43
CA THR A 69 -0.29 10.14 -4.18
C THR A 69 1.04 9.54 -3.75
N ASP A 70 1.28 9.45 -2.44
CA ASP A 70 2.52 8.92 -1.88
C ASP A 70 2.67 7.41 -2.17
N LEU A 71 1.57 6.64 -2.15
CA LEU A 71 1.58 5.24 -2.55
C LEU A 71 2.01 5.06 -4.01
N VAL A 72 1.45 5.86 -4.92
CA VAL A 72 1.80 5.81 -6.34
C VAL A 72 3.26 6.19 -6.55
N ALA A 73 3.74 7.26 -5.90
CA ALA A 73 5.13 7.69 -5.97
C ALA A 73 6.08 6.60 -5.44
N TRP A 74 5.75 5.98 -4.31
CA TRP A 74 6.53 4.88 -3.74
C TRP A 74 6.60 3.65 -4.65
N LEU A 75 5.47 3.24 -5.26
CA LEU A 75 5.44 2.09 -6.16
C LEU A 75 6.21 2.37 -7.45
N ASP A 76 6.15 3.59 -7.97
CA ASP A 76 6.90 3.98 -9.16
C ASP A 76 8.41 4.04 -8.87
N TRP A 77 8.81 4.53 -7.69
CA TRP A 77 10.19 4.44 -7.22
C TRP A 77 10.67 2.98 -7.09
N CYS A 78 9.88 2.11 -6.44
CA CYS A 78 10.19 0.67 -6.32
C CYS A 78 10.37 -0.02 -7.68
N ARG A 79 9.53 0.33 -8.65
CA ARG A 79 9.63 -0.18 -10.03
C ARG A 79 10.90 0.31 -10.70
N THR A 80 11.19 1.61 -10.60
CA THR A 80 12.36 2.24 -11.22
C THR A 80 13.66 1.67 -10.64
N TRP A 81 13.74 1.54 -9.32
CA TRP A 81 14.89 0.92 -8.65
C TRP A 81 15.17 -0.50 -9.16
N ARG A 82 14.11 -1.31 -9.35
CA ARG A 82 14.23 -2.65 -9.93
C ARG A 82 14.72 -2.64 -11.38
N SER A 83 14.31 -1.64 -12.17
CA SER A 83 14.77 -1.52 -13.56
C SER A 83 16.22 -1.03 -13.69
N THR A 84 16.70 -0.25 -12.72
CA THR A 84 18.10 0.24 -12.71
C THR A 84 19.07 -0.81 -12.15
N SER A 85 18.58 -1.79 -11.37
CA SER A 85 19.39 -2.87 -10.82
C SER A 85 19.59 -4.07 -11.76
N SER A 86 19.32 -3.92 -13.08
CA SER A 86 19.54 -4.95 -14.11
C SER A 86 20.60 -4.52 -15.10
#